data_AF-A0A258MXZ8-F1
#
_entry.id   AF-A0A258MXZ8-F1
#
_cell.length_a   1.000
_cell.length_b   1.000
_cell.length_c   1.000
_cell.angle_alpha   90.00
_cell.angle_beta   90.00
_cell.angle_gamma   90.00
#
_symmetry.space_group_name_H-M   'P 1'
#
loop_
_entity.id
_entity.type
_entity.pdbx_description
1 polymer ?
#
loop_
_entity_poly.entity_id
_entity_poly.type
_entity_poly.pdbx_seq_one_letter_code
_entity_poly.pdbx_strand_id
1 'polypeptide(L)' 'PPFEEVLDMIAWWAEVFEVPCVGVATSAEEAEQLARAGADFVALSGDWITGAEAEARIAEIAARIAAVERAP' A
#
# COMPACT_ATOMS: atom_id res chain seq x y z
N PRO A 1 -22.57 -4.20 -8.96
CA PRO A 1 -23.49 -4.23 -7.79
C PRO A 1 -23.81 -2.79 -7.38
N PRO A 2 -25.05 -2.49 -6.97
CA PRO A 2 -25.39 -1.28 -6.21
C PRO A 2 -24.43 -1.07 -5.02
N PHE A 3 -24.22 0.20 -4.62
CA PHE A 3 -23.30 0.53 -3.52
C PHE A 3 -23.69 -0.14 -2.19
N GLU A 4 -24.99 -0.23 -1.90
CA GLU A 4 -25.47 -0.88 -0.68
C GLU A 4 -25.05 -2.36 -0.60
N GLU A 5 -25.14 -3.10 -1.71
CA GLU A 5 -24.66 -4.50 -1.76
C GLU A 5 -23.15 -4.59 -1.53
N VAL A 6 -22.37 -3.64 -2.06
CA VAL A 6 -20.92 -3.59 -1.83
C VAL A 6 -20.60 -3.26 -0.37
N LEU A 7 -21.36 -2.34 0.23
CA LEU A 7 -21.20 -1.95 1.62
C LEU A 7 -21.49 -3.14 2.56
N ASP A 8 -22.58 -3.86 2.31
CA ASP A 8 -22.94 -5.06 3.09
C ASP A 8 -21.87 -6.16 2.96
N MET A 9 -21.33 -6.36 1.75
CA MET A 9 -20.22 -7.27 1.54
C MET A 9 -18.98 -6.86 2.36
N ILE A 10 -18.60 -5.59 2.32
CA ILE A 10 -17.43 -5.10 3.08
C ILE A 10 -17.65 -5.23 4.60
N ALA A 11 -18.84 -4.90 5.09
CA ALA A 11 -19.18 -5.02 6.52
C ALA A 11 -19.04 -6.46 7.01
N TRP A 12 -19.57 -7.43 6.24
CA TRP A 12 -19.42 -8.84 6.56
C TRP A 12 -17.95 -9.30 6.49
N TRP A 13 -17.22 -8.90 5.45
CA TRP A 13 -15.80 -9.27 5.28
C TRP A 13 -14.92 -8.74 6.43
N ALA A 14 -15.20 -7.55 6.95
CA ALA A 14 -14.44 -6.94 8.05
C ALA A 14 -14.52 -7.74 9.37
N GLU A 15 -15.57 -8.54 9.57
CA GLU A 15 -15.71 -9.39 10.76
C GLU A 15 -14.94 -10.71 10.65
N VAL A 16 -14.61 -11.14 9.43
CA VAL A 16 -14.04 -12.48 9.14
C VAL A 16 -12.52 -12.43 9.00
N PHE A 17 -11.94 -11.26 8.68
CA PHE A 17 -10.52 -11.10 8.38
C PHE A 17 -9.76 -10.33 9.46
N GLU A 18 -8.47 -10.63 9.60
CA GLU A 18 -7.57 -9.83 10.43
C GLU A 18 -7.31 -8.46 9.77
N VAL A 19 -7.22 -7.41 10.59
CA VAL A 19 -6.93 -6.06 10.11
C VAL A 19 -5.48 -5.99 9.63
N PRO A 20 -5.20 -5.59 8.38
CA PRO A 20 -3.84 -5.52 7.88
C PRO A 20 -3.06 -4.37 8.52
N CYS A 21 -1.75 -4.57 8.68
CA CYS A 21 -0.80 -3.53 9.04
C CYS A 21 -0.54 -2.62 7.82
N VAL A 22 -0.86 -1.33 7.95
CA VAL A 22 -0.61 -0.32 6.91
C VAL A 22 0.44 0.68 7.39
N GLY A 23 1.60 0.70 6.74
CA GLY A 23 2.64 1.70 6.97
C GLY A 23 2.44 2.93 6.08
N VAL A 24 2.69 4.14 6.60
CA VAL A 24 2.61 5.38 5.81
C VAL A 24 4.01 5.92 5.55
N ALA A 25 4.38 6.03 4.28
CA ALA A 25 5.68 6.54 3.84
C ALA A 25 5.55 7.93 3.20
N THR A 26 6.52 8.78 3.51
CA THR A 26 6.72 10.12 2.92
C THR A 26 7.93 10.16 1.98
N SER A 27 8.60 9.03 1.79
CA SER A 27 9.70 8.85 0.83
C SER A 27 9.77 7.41 0.31
N ALA A 28 10.50 7.19 -0.79
CA ALA A 28 10.75 5.85 -1.32
C ALA A 28 11.57 4.96 -0.37
N GLU A 29 12.45 5.56 0.42
CA GLU A 29 13.27 4.86 1.42
C GLU A 29 12.40 4.35 2.58
N GLU A 30 11.52 5.19 3.11
CA GLU A 30 10.55 4.78 4.15
C GLU A 30 9.64 3.66 3.66
N ALA A 31 9.21 3.71 2.40
CA ALA A 31 8.39 2.67 1.80
C ALA A 31 9.11 1.30 1.78
N GLU A 32 10.39 1.28 1.44
CA GLU A 32 11.21 0.07 1.49
C GLU A 32 11.40 -0.44 2.93
N GLN A 33 11.67 0.47 3.88
CA GLN A 33 11.84 0.11 5.28
C GLN A 33 10.56 -0.49 5.90
N LEU A 34 9.40 0.07 5.58
CA LEU A 34 8.10 -0.45 6.03
C LEU A 34 7.81 -1.83 5.42
N ALA A 35 8.12 -2.03 4.15
CA ALA A 35 8.01 -3.35 3.52
C ALA A 35 8.91 -4.38 4.21
N ARG A 36 10.17 -4.01 4.54
CA ARG A 36 11.10 -4.88 5.28
C ARG A 36 10.63 -5.19 6.70
N ALA A 37 9.89 -4.28 7.32
CA ALA A 37 9.30 -4.49 8.64
C ALA A 37 8.08 -5.43 8.61
N GLY A 38 7.58 -5.82 7.43
CA GLY A 38 6.45 -6.73 7.27
C GLY A 38 5.09 -6.04 7.26
N ALA A 39 5.00 -4.76 6.88
CA ALA A 39 3.71 -4.13 6.64
C ALA A 39 3.01 -4.80 5.45
N ASP A 40 1.72 -5.13 5.61
CA ASP A 40 0.90 -5.74 4.54
C ASP A 40 0.67 -4.75 3.39
N PHE A 41 0.55 -3.46 3.71
CA PHE A 41 0.43 -2.40 2.73
C PHE A 41 1.30 -1.19 3.09
N VAL A 42 1.79 -0.49 2.07
CA VAL A 42 2.48 0.79 2.21
C VAL A 42 1.69 1.89 1.51
N ALA A 43 1.14 2.82 2.29
CA ALA A 43 0.51 4.03 1.79
C ALA A 43 1.58 5.11 1.54
N LEU A 44 1.52 5.75 0.37
CA LEU A 44 2.40 6.87 0.05
C LEU A 44 1.69 8.20 0.32
N SER A 45 2.36 9.14 0.97
CA SER A 45 1.79 10.42 1.39
C SER A 45 2.70 11.59 1.07
N GLY A 46 2.11 12.67 0.56
CA GLY A 46 2.79 13.94 0.25
C GLY A 46 2.77 14.31 -1.23
N ASP A 47 3.17 15.54 -1.55
CA ASP A 47 3.04 16.08 -2.92
C ASP A 47 3.97 15.43 -3.95
N TRP A 48 5.01 14.72 -3.48
CA TRP A 48 6.03 14.06 -4.30
C TRP A 48 5.50 12.85 -5.11
N ILE A 49 4.30 12.36 -4.79
CA ILE A 49 3.55 11.34 -5.55
C ILE A 49 2.48 11.95 -6.48
N THR A 50 2.59 13.25 -6.79
CA THR A 50 1.71 13.96 -7.73
C THR A 50 2.51 14.59 -8.88
N GLY A 51 1.83 15.02 -9.94
CA GLY A 51 2.47 15.66 -11.11
C GLY A 51 2.92 14.67 -12.20
N ALA A 52 3.60 15.20 -13.23
CA ALA A 52 3.91 14.46 -14.45
C ALA A 52 4.82 13.23 -14.25
N GLU A 53 5.63 13.22 -13.18
CA GLU A 53 6.55 12.12 -12.87
C GLU A 53 5.98 11.13 -11.86
N ALA A 54 4.76 11.34 -11.37
CA ALA A 54 4.16 10.52 -10.30
C ALA A 54 4.11 9.04 -10.67
N GLU A 55 3.69 8.72 -11.89
CA GLU A 55 3.59 7.34 -12.37
C GLU A 55 4.95 6.63 -12.36
N ALA A 56 5.98 7.25 -12.92
CA ALA A 56 7.33 6.71 -12.95
C ALA A 56 7.89 6.50 -11.53
N ARG A 57 7.62 7.44 -10.61
CA ARG A 57 8.05 7.36 -9.22
C ARG A 57 7.34 6.26 -8.44
N ILE A 58 6.03 6.13 -8.61
CA ILE A 58 5.24 5.05 -8.00
C ILE A 58 5.73 3.69 -8.52
N ALA A 59 6.04 3.59 -9.81
CA ALA A 59 6.59 2.37 -10.40
C ALA A 59 7.97 2.01 -9.82
N GLU A 60 8.85 3.00 -9.61
CA GLU A 60 10.16 2.78 -8.94
C GLU A 60 9.97 2.25 -7.51
N ILE A 61 9.07 2.85 -6.73
CA ILE A 61 8.79 2.43 -5.34
C ILE A 61 8.23 1.01 -5.32
N ALA A 62 7.26 0.71 -6.19
CA ALA A 62 6.70 -0.63 -6.31
C ALA A 62 7.78 -1.67 -6.63
N ALA A 63 8.74 -1.34 -7.50
CA ALA A 63 9.86 -2.21 -7.81
C ALA A 63 10.79 -2.46 -6.61
N ARG A 64 11.02 -1.44 -5.77
CA ARG A 64 11.79 -1.56 -4.51
C ARG A 64 11.08 -2.48 -3.52
N ILE A 65 9.78 -2.26 -3.28
CA ILE A 65 8.96 -3.09 -2.38
C ILE A 65 8.94 -4.55 -2.87
N ALA A 66 8.70 -4.79 -4.16
CA ALA A 66 8.70 -6.14 -4.73
C ALA A 66 10.07 -6.84 -4.66
N ALA A 67 11.18 -6.09 -4.55
CA ALA A 67 12.49 -6.68 -4.33
C ALA A 67 12.70 -7.14 -2.88
N VAL A 68 12.00 -6.54 -1.91
CA VAL A 68 12.01 -6.96 -0.50
C VAL A 68 11.33 -8.32 -0.34
N GLU A 69 10.13 -8.50 -0.91
CA GLU A 69 9.38 -9.77 -0.82
C GLU A 69 10.12 -10.98 -1.45
N ARG A 70 11.00 -10.71 -2.41
CA ARG A 70 11.81 -11.74 -3.10
C ARG A 70 13.11 -12.07 -2.37
N ALA A 71 13.48 -11.32 -1.33
CA ALA A 71 14.64 -11.63 -0.52
C ALA A 71 14.32 -12.84 0.39
N PRO A 72 15.26 -13.80 0.54
CA PRO A 72 15.05 -15.01 1.33
C PRO A 72 14.95 -14.74 2.84
#